data_AF-A0A812WB35-F1
#
_entry.id   AF-A0A812WB35-F1
#
_cell.length_a   1.000
_cell.length_b   1.000
_cell.length_c   1.000
_cell.angle_alpha   90.00
_cell.angle_beta   90.00
_cell.angle_gamma   90.00
#
_symmetry.space_group_name_H-M   'P 1'
#
loop_
_entity.id
_entity.type
_entity.pdbx_description
1 polymer ?
#
loop_
_entity_poly.entity_id
_entity_poly.type
_entity_poly.pdbx_seq_one_letter_code
_entity_poly.pdbx_strand_id
1 'polypeptide(L)'
;MGEEFQKADEYLQKHRILELFSDLCASVCFHKPGDVRGFLLQELQLREREGASAGNFEDAEIKAVFNLADLMQMGVISEVQARKALLSLANSQKQKEDVEAVGQFHNKIGCMPSDPASDSKMCT
;
A
#
# COMPACT_ATOMS: atom_id res chain seq x y z
N MET A 1 24.33 -10.63 -23.46
CA MET A 1 23.89 -9.56 -22.53
C MET A 1 23.34 -10.30 -21.31
N GLY A 2 24.22 -10.69 -20.37
CA GLY A 2 24.09 -12.01 -19.70
C GLY A 2 23.70 -12.01 -18.22
N GLU A 3 24.47 -11.37 -17.35
CA GLU A 3 24.27 -11.49 -15.89
C GLU A 3 24.33 -10.14 -15.17
N GLU A 4 25.24 -9.26 -15.57
CA GLU A 4 25.35 -7.87 -15.06
C GLU A 4 24.02 -7.11 -15.18
N PHE A 5 23.34 -7.24 -16.32
CA PHE A 5 22.06 -6.59 -16.57
C PHE A 5 20.93 -7.15 -15.70
N GLN A 6 20.94 -8.46 -15.42
CA GLN A 6 19.96 -9.09 -14.55
C GLN A 6 20.15 -8.65 -13.10
N LYS A 7 21.40 -8.61 -12.61
CA LYS A 7 21.74 -8.10 -11.28
C LYS A 7 21.35 -6.63 -11.12
N ALA A 8 21.56 -5.81 -12.15
CA ALA A 8 21.14 -4.42 -12.16
C ALA A 8 19.61 -4.30 -12.08
N ASP A 9 18.87 -5.08 -12.87
CA ASP A 9 17.41 -5.07 -12.86
C ASP A 9 16.84 -5.54 -11.51
N GLU A 10 17.39 -6.64 -10.95
CA GLU A 10 17.03 -7.12 -9.62
C GLU A 10 17.28 -6.06 -8.54
N TYR A 11 18.39 -5.33 -8.62
CA TYR A 11 18.69 -4.26 -7.68
C TYR A 11 17.65 -3.13 -7.79
N LEU A 12 17.34 -2.69 -9.01
CA LEU A 12 16.35 -1.62 -9.25
C LEU A 12 14.97 -2.01 -8.70
N GLN A 13 14.52 -3.24 -8.93
CA GLN A 13 13.24 -3.75 -8.43
C GLN A 13 13.25 -3.90 -6.91
N LYS A 14 14.29 -4.54 -6.35
CA LYS A 14 14.41 -4.78 -4.91
C LYS A 14 14.38 -3.48 -4.11
N HIS A 15 15.04 -2.44 -4.61
CA HIS A 15 15.12 -1.13 -3.96
C HIS A 15 14.06 -0.14 -4.44
N ARG A 16 13.12 -0.56 -5.30
CA ARG A 16 12.03 0.26 -5.82
C ARG A 16 12.49 1.60 -6.43
N ILE A 17 13.61 1.56 -7.13
CA ILE A 17 14.26 2.76 -7.66
C ILE A 17 13.44 3.37 -8.79
N LEU A 18 12.74 2.54 -9.58
CA LEU A 18 11.88 3.02 -10.67
C LEU A 18 10.66 3.77 -10.12
N GLU A 19 10.04 3.26 -9.06
CA GLU A 19 8.95 3.93 -8.36
C GLU A 19 9.38 5.26 -7.78
N LEU A 20 10.51 5.28 -7.06
CA LEU A 20 11.09 6.51 -6.52
C LEU A 20 11.30 7.56 -7.62
N PHE A 21 11.85 7.14 -8.76
CA PHE A 21 12.11 8.05 -9.87
C PHE A 21 10.81 8.57 -10.49
N SER A 22 9.80 7.71 -10.64
CA SER A 22 8.46 8.11 -11.12
C SER A 22 7.83 9.15 -10.20
N ASP A 23 7.92 8.98 -8.88
CA ASP A 23 7.39 9.89 -7.89
C ASP A 23 8.09 11.25 -7.93
N LEU A 24 9.43 11.24 -8.01
CA LEU A 24 10.22 12.47 -8.14
C LEU A 24 9.89 13.21 -9.44
N CYS A 25 9.71 12.50 -10.55
CA CYS A 25 9.28 13.10 -11.81
C CYS A 25 7.87 13.71 -11.71
N ALA A 26 6.92 13.01 -11.09
CA ALA A 26 5.57 13.52 -10.87
C ALA A 26 5.60 14.80 -10.02
N SER A 27 6.39 14.81 -8.95
CA SER A 27 6.57 15.95 -8.05
C SER A 27 7.16 17.17 -8.78
N VAL A 28 8.20 16.97 -9.59
CA VAL A 28 8.78 18.04 -10.43
C VAL A 28 7.76 18.58 -11.44
N CYS A 29 6.99 17.71 -12.10
CA CYS A 29 5.96 18.11 -13.06
C CYS A 29 4.82 18.90 -12.41
N PHE A 30 4.47 18.56 -11.17
CA PHE A 30 3.41 19.21 -10.40
C PHE A 30 3.86 20.59 -9.88
N HIS A 31 4.99 20.65 -9.16
CA HIS A 31 5.46 21.88 -8.52
C HIS A 31 6.18 22.84 -9.47
N LYS A 32 6.74 22.34 -10.59
CA LYS A 32 7.50 23.12 -11.59
C LYS A 32 8.51 24.07 -10.96
N PRO A 33 9.45 23.56 -10.14
CA PRO A 33 10.40 24.39 -9.41
C PRO A 33 11.36 25.12 -10.37
N GLY A 34 11.78 26.32 -9.99
CA GLY A 34 12.79 27.09 -10.73
C GLY A 34 14.18 26.43 -10.67
N ASP A 35 14.54 25.80 -9.55
CA ASP A 35 15.73 24.96 -9.41
C ASP A 35 15.32 23.51 -9.17
N VAL A 36 15.34 22.72 -10.26
CA VAL A 36 14.98 21.30 -10.24
C VAL A 36 15.97 20.48 -9.42
N ARG A 37 17.26 20.80 -9.45
CA ARG A 37 18.28 20.00 -8.73
C ARG A 37 18.16 20.21 -7.24
N GLY A 38 18.02 21.46 -6.80
CA GLY A 38 17.81 21.79 -5.39
C GLY A 38 16.55 21.14 -4.83
N PHE A 39 15.45 21.19 -5.59
CA PHE A 39 14.19 20.55 -5.24
C PHE A 39 14.33 19.03 -5.07
N LEU A 40 14.89 18.34 -6.07
CA LEU A 40 15.09 16.89 -6.00
C LEU A 40 15.99 16.46 -4.84
N LEU A 41 17.03 17.25 -4.53
CA LEU A 41 17.91 16.96 -3.40
C LEU A 41 17.15 17.04 -2.07
N GLN A 42 16.30 18.05 -1.89
CA GLN A 42 15.47 18.19 -0.69
C GLN A 42 14.47 17.03 -0.56
N GLU A 43 13.79 16.67 -1.66
CA GLU A 43 12.85 15.55 -1.71
C GLU A 43 13.51 14.21 -1.36
N LEU A 44 14.74 13.99 -1.81
CA LEU A 44 15.52 12.79 -1.47
C LEU A 44 15.97 12.78 -0.02
N GLN A 45 16.43 13.92 0.52
CA GLN A 45 16.83 14.06 1.93
C GLN A 45 15.65 13.89 2.89
N LEU A 46 14.45 14.33 2.48
CA LEU A 46 13.23 14.10 3.25
C LEU A 46 12.91 12.60 3.33
N ARG A 47 12.90 11.93 2.17
CA ARG A 47 12.66 10.48 2.08
C ARG A 47 13.71 9.65 2.78
N GLU A 48 14.98 10.08 2.79
CA GLU A 48 16.04 9.42 3.56
C GLU A 48 15.77 9.47 5.07
N ARG A 49 15.32 10.63 5.58
CA ARG A 49 15.03 10.82 7.01
C ARG A 49 13.77 10.10 7.47
N GLU A 50 12.72 10.13 6.65
CA GLU A 50 11.41 9.54 6.95
C GLU A 50 11.33 8.04 6.59
N GLY A 51 12.29 7.55 5.81
CA GLY A 51 12.36 6.17 5.36
C GLY A 51 11.18 5.76 4.47
N ALA A 52 10.84 4.47 4.49
CA ALA A 52 9.71 3.93 3.72
C ALA A 52 8.33 4.46 4.14
N SER A 53 8.27 5.26 5.22
CA SER A 53 7.05 5.89 5.74
C SER A 53 6.78 7.28 5.14
N ALA A 54 7.67 7.82 4.31
CA ALA A 54 7.39 8.99 3.47
C ALA A 54 6.33 8.62 2.42
N GLY A 55 5.07 8.59 2.82
CA GLY A 55 3.95 8.41 1.91
C GLY A 55 3.87 9.59 0.94
N ASN A 56 3.52 9.33 -0.32
CA ASN A 56 3.29 10.39 -1.31
C ASN A 56 1.96 11.13 -1.09
N PHE A 57 1.21 10.78 -0.05
CA PHE A 57 -0.10 11.33 0.25
C PHE A 57 -0.06 12.05 1.59
N GLU A 58 -0.64 13.25 1.62
CA GLU A 58 -0.92 13.96 2.85
C GLU A 58 -2.09 13.31 3.59
N ASP A 59 -2.16 13.54 4.91
CA ASP A 59 -3.27 13.08 5.75
C ASP A 59 -4.65 13.48 5.21
N ALA A 60 -4.74 14.66 4.58
CA ALA A 60 -5.97 15.14 3.98
C ALA A 60 -6.40 14.30 2.77
N GLU A 61 -5.45 13.87 1.95
CA GLU A 61 -5.69 13.06 0.76
C GLU A 61 -6.08 11.63 1.14
N ILE A 62 -5.41 11.05 2.15
CA ILE A 62 -5.77 9.76 2.72
C ILE A 62 -7.20 9.80 3.25
N LYS A 63 -7.54 10.82 4.05
CA LYS A 63 -8.91 11.00 4.57
C LYS A 63 -9.93 11.14 3.43
N ALA A 64 -9.62 11.89 2.38
CA ALA A 64 -10.52 12.07 1.25
C ALA A 64 -10.86 10.74 0.56
N VAL A 65 -9.85 9.89 0.29
CA VAL A 65 -10.07 8.60 -0.37
C VAL A 65 -10.90 7.65 0.51
N PHE A 66 -10.63 7.60 1.81
CA PHE A 66 -11.41 6.76 2.72
C PHE A 66 -12.84 7.29 2.94
N ASN A 67 -13.05 8.60 2.93
CA ASN A 67 -14.39 9.19 2.94
C ASN A 67 -15.18 8.87 1.66
N LEU A 68 -14.51 8.84 0.50
CA LEU A 68 -15.12 8.40 -0.77
C LEU A 68 -15.51 6.91 -0.74
N ALA A 69 -14.76 6.08 -0.02
CA ALA A 69 -15.08 4.67 0.14
C ALA A 69 -16.27 4.44 1.10
N ASP A 70 -16.50 5.35 2.04
CA ASP A 70 -17.67 5.40 2.91
C ASP A 70 -18.88 6.03 2.21
N LEU A 71 -19.44 5.31 1.23
CA LEU A 71 -20.62 5.74 0.47
C LEU A 71 -21.84 6.07 1.35
N MET A 72 -21.92 5.51 2.57
CA MET A 72 -23.04 5.72 3.48
C MET A 72 -22.77 6.80 4.54
N GLN A 73 -21.56 7.38 4.57
CA GLN A 73 -21.12 8.39 5.54
C GLN A 73 -21.36 7.98 7.01
N MET A 74 -21.28 6.69 7.31
CA MET A 74 -21.50 6.17 8.66
C MET A 74 -20.25 6.22 9.53
N GLY A 75 -19.11 6.66 8.98
CA GLY A 75 -17.81 6.68 9.64
C GLY A 75 -17.16 5.30 9.75
N VAL A 76 -17.76 4.28 9.13
CA VAL A 76 -17.27 2.90 9.14
C VAL A 76 -17.30 2.32 7.73
N ILE A 77 -16.23 1.63 7.35
CA ILE A 77 -16.11 0.98 6.04
C ILE A 77 -15.86 -0.52 6.21
N SER A 78 -16.40 -1.32 5.28
CA SER A 78 -16.12 -2.75 5.23
C SER A 78 -14.68 -3.02 4.74
N GLU A 79 -14.17 -4.22 5.02
CA GLU A 79 -12.85 -4.68 4.52
C GLU A 79 -12.73 -4.53 3.00
N VAL A 80 -13.81 -4.84 2.26
CA VAL A 80 -13.82 -4.74 0.79
C VAL A 80 -13.70 -3.27 0.34
N GLN A 81 -14.34 -2.34 1.05
CA GLN A 81 -14.24 -0.90 0.77
C GLN A 81 -12.86 -0.36 1.15
N ALA A 82 -12.32 -0.75 2.30
CA ALA A 82 -10.97 -0.39 2.74
C ALA A 82 -9.92 -0.87 1.73
N ARG A 83 -10.05 -2.11 1.24
CA ARG A 83 -9.13 -2.65 0.23
C ARG A 83 -9.21 -1.89 -1.09
N LYS A 84 -10.42 -1.55 -1.54
CA LYS A 84 -10.60 -0.72 -2.75
C LYS A 84 -9.98 0.67 -2.59
N ALA A 85 -10.13 1.29 -1.41
CA ALA A 85 -9.49 2.57 -1.08
C ALA A 85 -7.95 2.45 -1.14
N LEU A 86 -7.39 1.40 -0.52
CA LEU A 86 -5.95 1.13 -0.56
C LEU A 86 -5.43 0.86 -1.97
N LEU A 87 -6.18 0.11 -2.80
CA LEU A 87 -5.84 -0.10 -4.21
C LEU A 87 -5.85 1.22 -5.01
N SER A 88 -6.75 2.15 -4.68
CA SER A 88 -6.78 3.49 -5.30
C SER A 88 -5.58 4.36 -4.90
N LEU A 89 -4.98 4.11 -3.74
CA LEU A 89 -3.78 4.79 -3.26
C LEU A 89 -2.48 4.09 -3.69
N ALA A 90 -2.57 2.91 -4.28
CA ALA A 90 -1.40 2.13 -4.67
C ALA A 90 -0.75 2.72 -5.93
N ASN A 91 0.41 3.38 -5.75
CA ASN A 91 1.16 4.03 -6.82
C ASN A 91 2.21 3.11 -7.47
N SER A 92 2.34 1.87 -7.01
CA SER A 92 3.28 0.90 -7.56
C SER A 92 2.71 -0.51 -7.62
N GLN A 93 3.26 -1.32 -8.51
CA GLN A 93 2.83 -2.71 -8.70
C GLN A 93 2.99 -3.52 -7.41
N LYS A 94 4.10 -3.34 -6.70
CA LYS A 94 4.33 -3.97 -5.39
C LYS A 94 3.25 -3.59 -4.35
N GLN A 95 2.88 -2.32 -4.26
CA GLN A 95 1.82 -1.89 -3.33
C GLN A 95 0.47 -2.52 -3.69
N LYS A 96 0.17 -2.72 -4.98
CA LYS A 96 -1.04 -3.43 -5.41
C LYS A 96 -1.01 -4.90 -4.97
N GLU A 97 0.12 -5.57 -5.20
CA GLU A 97 0.34 -6.96 -4.79
C GLU A 97 0.23 -7.13 -3.27
N ASP A 98 0.81 -6.22 -2.49
CA ASP A 98 0.72 -6.24 -1.02
C ASP A 98 -0.74 -6.11 -0.57
N VAL A 99 -1.52 -5.19 -1.16
CA VAL A 99 -2.94 -5.00 -0.84
C VAL A 99 -3.79 -6.21 -1.26
N GLU A 100 -3.44 -6.88 -2.34
CA GLU A 100 -4.09 -8.13 -2.78
C GLU A 100 -3.76 -9.31 -1.84
N ALA A 101 -2.52 -9.37 -1.34
CA ALA A 101 -2.06 -10.40 -0.41
C ALA A 101 -2.73 -10.30 0.97
N VAL A 102 -3.12 -9.10 1.41
CA VAL A 102 -3.88 -8.90 2.67
C VAL A 102 -5.17 -9.75 2.70
N GLY A 103 -5.83 -9.95 1.55
CA GLY A 103 -7.06 -10.74 1.45
C GLY A 103 -6.87 -12.27 1.52
N GLN A 104 -5.63 -12.78 1.43
CA GLN A 104 -5.36 -14.21 1.43
C GLN A 104 -5.24 -14.82 2.83
N PHE A 105 -5.08 -13.99 3.87
CA PHE A 105 -4.96 -14.47 5.26
C PHE A 105 -6.28 -15.02 5.82
N HIS A 106 -7.43 -14.50 5.39
CA HIS A 106 -8.74 -14.98 5.86
C HIS A 106 -9.15 -16.34 5.30
N ASN A 107 -8.66 -16.73 4.12
CA ASN A 107 -9.06 -18.01 3.50
C ASN A 107 -8.35 -19.25 4.11
N LYS A 108 -7.40 -19.04 5.04
CA LYS A 108 -6.74 -20.13 5.79
C LYS A 108 -7.18 -20.29 7.24
N ILE A 109 -8.02 -19.39 7.77
CA ILE A 109 -8.60 -19.52 9.14
C ILE A 109 -10.02 -20.14 9.08
N GLY A 110 -10.46 -20.58 7.90
CA GLY A 110 -11.78 -21.18 7.67
C GLY A 110 -11.92 -22.68 7.96
N CYS A 111 -10.98 -23.32 8.67
CA CYS A 111 -11.12 -24.73 9.10
C CYS A 111 -10.47 -24.94 10.47
N MET A 112 -11.07 -24.40 11.53
CA MET A 112 -11.00 -25.05 12.84
C MET A 112 -12.16 -26.03 12.89
N PRO A 113 -11.94 -27.35 13.03
CA PRO A 113 -13.04 -28.27 13.29
C PRO A 113 -13.69 -27.86 14.61
N SER A 114 -14.97 -27.52 14.57
CA SER A 114 -15.79 -27.37 15.77
C SER A 114 -15.82 -28.71 16.50
N ASP A 115 -15.28 -28.74 17.72
CA ASP A 115 -15.27 -29.91 18.61
C ASP A 115 -16.68 -30.53 18.74
N PRO A 116 -16.84 -31.85 18.55
CA PRO A 116 -18.11 -32.53 18.71
C PRO A 116 -18.22 -33.07 20.14
N ALA A 117 -18.73 -32.28 21.09
CA ALA A 117 -19.12 -32.82 22.39
C ALA A 117 -20.11 -31.93 23.15
N SER A 118 -21.39 -31.99 22.76
CA SER A 118 -22.47 -31.85 23.73
C SER A 118 -23.74 -32.44 23.15
N ASP A 119 -23.87 -33.76 23.28
CA ASP A 119 -25.17 -34.42 23.20
C ASP A 119 -25.36 -35.30 24.45
N SER A 120 -26.52 -35.09 25.08
CA SER A 120 -27.21 -35.97 26.05
C SER A 120 -26.84 -35.93 27.54
N LYS A 121 -27.86 -35.53 28.34
CA LYS A 121 -28.39 -36.10 29.61
C LYS A 121 -28.79 -34.95 30.56
N MET A 122 -29.93 -34.90 31.24
CA MET A 122 -31.09 -35.79 31.38
C MET A 122 -32.19 -34.98 32.09
N CYS A 123 -33.43 -35.36 31.83
CA CYS A 123 -34.65 -35.15 32.63
C CYS A 123 -34.46 -34.90 34.14
N THR A 124 -35.20 -33.92 34.67
CA THR A 124 -36.05 -34.05 35.88
C THR A 124 -37.30 -33.22 35.70
#